data_AF-A0A7X9GRK7-F1
#
_entry.id   AF-A0A7X9GRK7-F1
#
_cell.length_a   1.000
_cell.length_b   1.000
_cell.length_c   1.000
_cell.angle_alpha   90.00
_cell.angle_beta   90.00
_cell.angle_gamma   90.00
#
_symmetry.space_group_name_H-M   'P 1'
#
loop_
_entity.id
_entity.type
_entity.pdbx_description
1 polymer ?
#
loop_
_entity_poly.entity_id
_entity_poly.type
_entity_poly.pdbx_seq_one_letter_code
_entity_poly.pdbx_strand_id
1 'polypeptide(L)'
;MGFDYEPEFENALIKLLKNNGWSGKILNYPTEEQLIKNWAGILFNNNKGIDRLNGQPLTKGEMLQLLDKVKELRTPLALNGFINGKSVTITRDNPADKLHFGKDVSLTIYNRLEIASGKSFYQIARQPKFEHHSYILPKRRG
;
A
#
# COMPACT_ATOMS: atom_id res chain seq x y z
N MET A 1 -23.91 -10.88 -22.31
CA MET A 1 -24.36 -11.54 -21.07
C MET A 1 -24.32 -10.48 -19.99
N GLY A 2 -25.47 -10.05 -19.48
CA GLY A 2 -25.54 -9.19 -18.30
C GLY A 2 -25.32 -10.04 -17.05
N PHE A 3 -24.99 -9.40 -15.93
CA PHE A 3 -24.95 -10.05 -14.62
C PHE A 3 -26.17 -9.59 -13.83
N ASP A 4 -26.87 -10.54 -13.22
CA ASP A 4 -28.07 -10.24 -12.42
C ASP A 4 -27.71 -9.89 -10.97
N TYR A 5 -26.49 -10.27 -10.53
CA TYR A 5 -26.01 -10.05 -9.17
C TYR A 5 -24.58 -9.49 -9.13
N GLU A 6 -24.34 -8.53 -8.22
CA GLU A 6 -23.02 -7.93 -7.99
C GLU A 6 -21.89 -8.95 -7.75
N PRO A 7 -22.08 -10.04 -6.96
CA PRO A 7 -21.02 -11.02 -6.73
C PRO A 7 -20.60 -11.76 -8.01
N GLU A 8 -21.53 -11.98 -8.94
CA GLU A 8 -21.24 -12.63 -10.22
C GLU A 8 -20.40 -11.72 -11.11
N PHE A 9 -20.78 -10.44 -11.20
CA PHE A 9 -20.00 -9.42 -11.89
C PHE A 9 -18.60 -9.27 -11.29
N GLU A 10 -18.50 -9.15 -9.96
CA GLU A 10 -17.23 -8.99 -9.26
C GLU A 10 -16.28 -10.18 -9.50
N ASN A 11 -16.80 -11.41 -9.41
CA ASN A 11 -16.01 -12.62 -9.67
C ASN A 11 -15.54 -12.67 -11.12
N ALA A 12 -16.39 -12.31 -12.08
CA ALA A 12 -16.04 -12.26 -13.50
C ALA A 12 -14.97 -11.19 -13.77
N LEU A 13 -15.09 -10.01 -13.16
CA LEU A 13 -14.12 -8.92 -13.27
C LEU A 13 -12.77 -9.31 -12.69
N ILE A 14 -12.73 -9.90 -11.50
CA ILE A 14 -11.49 -10.38 -10.88
C ILE A 14 -10.82 -11.44 -11.77
N LYS A 15 -11.59 -12.37 -12.34
CA LYS A 15 -11.07 -13.37 -13.27
C LYS A 15 -10.46 -12.72 -14.52
N LEU A 16 -11.14 -11.71 -15.08
CA LEU A 16 -10.64 -10.95 -16.22
C LEU A 16 -9.33 -10.23 -15.88
N LEU A 17 -9.25 -9.55 -14.74
CA LEU A 17 -8.05 -8.82 -14.31
C LEU A 17 -6.86 -9.78 -14.15
N LYS A 18 -7.06 -10.96 -13.54
CA LYS A 18 -6.01 -11.98 -13.43
C LYS A 18 -5.44 -12.39 -14.79
N ASN A 19 -6.33 -12.60 -15.77
CA ASN A 19 -5.92 -12.95 -17.13
C ASN A 19 -5.16 -11.81 -17.84
N ASN A 20 -5.30 -10.57 -17.36
CA ASN A 20 -4.62 -9.38 -17.87
C ASN A 20 -3.42 -8.96 -16.99
N GLY A 21 -2.76 -9.92 -16.34
CA GLY A 21 -1.50 -9.67 -15.63
C GLY A 21 -1.63 -9.14 -14.19
N TRP A 22 -2.85 -9.02 -13.64
CA TRP A 22 -3.05 -8.79 -12.21
C TRP A 22 -2.87 -10.10 -11.43
N SER A 23 -1.63 -10.61 -11.43
CA SER A 23 -1.24 -11.88 -10.82
C SER A 23 -0.89 -11.77 -9.32
N GLY A 24 -0.96 -10.57 -8.75
CA GLY A 24 -0.73 -10.32 -7.33
C GLY A 24 -1.72 -11.06 -6.43
N LYS A 25 -1.31 -11.33 -5.20
CA LYS A 25 -2.19 -11.94 -4.18
C LYS A 25 -3.44 -11.08 -4.00
N ILE A 26 -4.61 -11.72 -4.14
CA ILE A 26 -5.90 -11.08 -3.82
C ILE A 26 -6.05 -11.00 -2.32
N LEU A 27 -6.40 -9.81 -1.84
CA LEU A 27 -6.76 -9.57 -0.44
C LEU A 27 -8.28 -9.62 -0.35
N ASN A 28 -8.85 -10.71 0.18
CA ASN A 28 -10.30 -10.87 0.32
C ASN A 28 -10.76 -10.31 1.68
N TYR A 29 -11.65 -9.33 1.63
CA TYR A 29 -12.24 -8.67 2.80
C TYR A 29 -11.22 -8.17 3.84
N PRO A 30 -10.09 -7.55 3.42
CA PRO A 30 -9.03 -7.21 4.35
C PRO A 30 -9.45 -6.09 5.31
N THR A 31 -8.93 -6.11 6.53
CA THR A 31 -9.00 -4.95 7.42
C THR A 31 -8.00 -3.88 6.99
N GLU A 32 -8.19 -2.66 7.47
CA GLU A 32 -7.22 -1.57 7.26
C GLU A 32 -5.81 -1.95 7.74
N GLU A 33 -5.68 -2.60 8.91
CA GLU A 33 -4.38 -3.06 9.41
C GLU A 33 -3.73 -4.09 8.47
N GLN A 34 -4.51 -4.98 7.88
CA GLN A 34 -4.02 -5.94 6.90
C GLN A 34 -3.55 -5.26 5.61
N LEU A 35 -4.24 -4.21 5.15
CA LEU A 35 -3.81 -3.39 4.02
C LEU A 35 -2.50 -2.65 4.32
N ILE A 36 -2.38 -2.05 5.50
CA ILE A 36 -1.15 -1.36 5.96
C ILE A 36 0.01 -2.35 6.03
N LYS A 37 -0.19 -3.54 6.60
CA LYS A 37 0.83 -4.59 6.66
C LYS A 37 1.24 -5.08 5.28
N ASN A 38 0.29 -5.24 4.36
CA ASN A 38 0.57 -5.59 2.97
C ASN A 38 1.41 -4.49 2.29
N TRP A 39 1.05 -3.22 2.50
CA TRP A 39 1.80 -2.09 1.96
C TRP A 39 3.23 -2.02 2.51
N ALA A 40 3.43 -2.25 3.82
CA ALA A 40 4.76 -2.35 4.42
C ALA A 40 5.63 -3.44 3.75
N GLY A 41 5.03 -4.59 3.42
CA GLY A 41 5.71 -5.66 2.69
C GLY A 41 6.14 -5.26 1.27
N ILE A 42 5.28 -4.53 0.55
CA ILE A 42 5.62 -4.01 -0.79
C ILE A 42 6.75 -2.98 -0.68
N LEU A 43 6.65 -2.03 0.26
CA LEU A 43 7.68 -1.03 0.51
C LEU A 43 9.01 -1.71 0.85
N PHE A 44 8.99 -2.74 1.69
CA PHE A 44 10.17 -3.52 2.00
C PHE A 44 10.81 -4.12 0.75
N ASN A 45 10.03 -4.86 -0.05
CA ASN A 45 10.53 -5.51 -1.25
C ASN A 45 11.14 -4.51 -2.25
N ASN A 46 10.52 -3.34 -2.40
CA ASN A 46 10.98 -2.28 -3.32
C ASN A 46 12.24 -1.56 -2.83
N ASN A 47 12.47 -1.55 -1.51
CA ASN A 47 13.49 -0.75 -0.85
C ASN A 47 14.51 -1.57 -0.05
N LYS A 48 14.61 -2.89 -0.30
CA LYS A 48 15.54 -3.79 0.41
C LYS A 48 17.04 -3.51 0.23
N GLY A 49 17.40 -2.58 -0.66
CA GLY A 49 18.79 -2.23 -0.95
C GLY A 49 19.54 -1.68 0.26
N ILE A 50 20.87 -1.80 0.24
CA ILE A 50 21.73 -1.41 1.35
C ILE A 50 21.50 0.04 1.77
N ASP A 51 21.43 0.99 0.82
CA ASP A 51 21.26 2.43 1.04
C ASP A 51 19.85 2.85 1.55
N ARG A 52 18.96 1.88 1.77
CA ARG A 52 17.57 2.14 2.17
C ARG A 52 17.23 1.33 3.41
N LEU A 53 16.49 0.24 3.25
CA LEU A 53 16.05 -0.59 4.37
C LEU A 53 17.09 -1.63 4.78
N ASN A 54 18.17 -1.78 4.01
CA ASN A 54 19.31 -2.64 4.36
C ASN A 54 18.90 -4.08 4.72
N GLY A 55 17.97 -4.64 3.94
CA GLY A 55 17.42 -5.98 4.17
C GLY A 55 16.54 -6.12 5.43
N GLN A 56 16.26 -5.05 6.17
CA GLN A 56 15.43 -5.07 7.38
C GLN A 56 14.02 -4.54 7.11
N PRO A 57 12.96 -5.16 7.64
CA PRO A 57 11.58 -4.69 7.44
C PRO A 57 11.35 -3.33 8.10
N LEU A 58 10.27 -2.67 7.67
CA LEU A 58 9.78 -1.47 8.37
C LEU A 58 9.20 -1.87 9.73
N THR A 59 9.44 -1.05 10.74
CA THR A 59 8.80 -1.18 12.04
C THR A 59 7.39 -0.56 12.02
N LYS A 60 6.65 -0.75 13.12
CA LYS A 60 5.38 -0.06 13.32
C LYS A 60 5.55 1.46 13.40
N GLY A 61 6.62 1.94 14.03
CA GLY A 61 6.89 3.38 14.17
C GLY A 61 7.15 4.04 12.82
N GLU A 62 7.98 3.42 11.99
CA GLU A 62 8.27 3.88 10.63
C GLU A 62 7.02 3.88 9.74
N MET A 63 6.16 2.86 9.86
CA MET A 63 4.87 2.86 9.16
C MET A 63 3.93 3.94 9.67
N LEU A 64 3.93 4.27 10.97
CA LEU A 64 3.15 5.38 11.51
C LEU A 64 3.63 6.72 10.94
N GLN A 65 4.94 6.95 10.84
CA GLN A 65 5.48 8.15 10.20
C GLN A 65 4.95 8.33 8.77
N LEU A 66 4.83 7.25 7.99
CA LEU A 66 4.25 7.28 6.64
C LEU A 66 2.76 7.62 6.65
N LEU A 67 2.00 6.97 7.54
CA LEU A 67 0.56 7.19 7.66
C LEU A 67 0.25 8.62 8.10
N ASP A 68 1.05 9.19 8.99
CA ASP A 68 0.86 10.56 9.46
C ASP A 68 1.14 11.57 8.34
N LYS A 69 2.18 11.35 7.52
CA LYS A 69 2.40 12.14 6.29
C LYS A 69 1.22 12.04 5.33
N VAL A 70 0.62 10.87 5.15
CA VAL A 70 -0.57 10.70 4.30
C VAL A 70 -1.78 11.45 4.88
N LYS A 71 -1.99 11.42 6.20
CA LYS A 71 -3.08 12.14 6.88
C LYS A 71 -2.93 13.66 6.81
N GLU A 72 -1.71 14.17 6.77
CA GLU A 72 -1.43 15.60 6.60
C GLU A 72 -1.85 16.11 5.20
N LEU A 73 -1.90 15.23 4.20
CA LEU A 73 -2.35 15.55 2.85
C LEU A 73 -3.89 15.60 2.80
N ARG A 74 -4.45 16.75 3.16
CA ARG A 74 -5.90 16.94 3.30
C ARG A 74 -6.70 17.05 2.00
N THR A 75 -6.05 16.97 0.84
CA THR A 75 -6.73 17.13 -0.46
C THR A 75 -6.41 15.98 -1.42
N PRO A 76 -7.37 15.57 -2.27
CA PRO A 76 -7.13 14.55 -3.30
C PRO A 76 -5.96 14.92 -4.22
N LEU A 77 -5.78 16.21 -4.52
CA LEU A 77 -4.66 16.70 -5.32
C LEU A 77 -3.31 16.46 -4.62
N ALA A 78 -3.21 16.76 -3.33
CA ALA A 78 -1.99 16.55 -2.55
C ALA A 78 -1.67 15.05 -2.39
N LEU A 79 -2.68 14.22 -2.17
CA LEU A 79 -2.54 12.76 -2.12
C LEU A 79 -2.05 12.20 -3.45
N ASN A 80 -2.66 12.62 -4.55
CA ASN A 80 -2.22 12.23 -5.89
C ASN A 80 -0.78 12.71 -6.17
N GLY A 81 -0.42 13.92 -5.73
CA GLY A 81 0.93 14.46 -5.81
C GLY A 81 1.95 13.59 -5.05
N PHE A 82 1.62 13.19 -3.82
CA PHE A 82 2.45 12.31 -3.01
C PHE A 82 2.68 10.94 -3.65
N ILE A 83 1.61 10.30 -4.13
CA ILE A 83 1.70 9.00 -4.81
C ILE A 83 2.57 9.10 -6.07
N ASN A 84 2.45 10.19 -6.83
CA ASN A 84 3.26 10.42 -8.04
C ASN A 84 4.68 10.95 -7.74
N GLY A 85 4.95 11.40 -6.51
CA GLY A 85 6.21 12.00 -6.06
C GLY A 85 7.38 11.02 -5.97
N LYS A 86 7.18 9.74 -6.31
CA LYS A 86 8.16 8.65 -6.38
C LYS A 86 8.72 8.18 -5.05
N SER A 87 9.02 9.06 -4.10
CA SER A 87 9.66 8.68 -2.84
C SER A 87 9.18 9.47 -1.63
N VAL A 88 9.36 8.87 -0.45
CA VAL A 88 9.08 9.44 0.86
C VAL A 88 10.25 9.20 1.79
N THR A 89 10.61 10.19 2.58
CA THR A 89 11.64 10.05 3.62
C THR A 89 11.03 9.52 4.92
N ILE A 90 11.70 8.60 5.59
CA ILE A 90 11.39 8.19 6.97
C ILE A 90 12.67 8.22 7.80
N THR A 91 12.54 8.41 9.10
CA THR A 91 13.65 8.21 10.04
C THR A 91 13.64 6.77 10.51
N ARG A 92 14.75 6.05 10.32
CA ARG A 92 14.86 4.63 10.69
C ARG A 92 14.92 4.46 12.19
N ASP A 93 14.08 3.57 12.71
CA ASP A 93 14.02 3.21 14.13
C ASP A 93 14.24 1.69 14.37
N ASN A 94 14.50 0.91 13.31
CA ASN A 94 14.78 -0.51 13.43
C ASN A 94 16.21 -0.77 13.95
N PRO A 95 16.41 -1.30 15.17
CA PRO A 95 17.73 -1.50 15.76
C PRO A 95 18.57 -2.58 15.04
N ALA A 96 17.95 -3.43 14.22
CA ALA A 96 18.66 -4.40 13.39
C ALA A 96 19.44 -3.72 12.24
N ASP A 97 19.01 -2.53 11.83
CA ASP A 97 19.65 -1.75 10.76
C ASP A 97 20.69 -0.79 11.34
N LYS A 98 21.82 -1.34 11.81
CA LYS A 98 22.89 -0.58 12.48
C LYS A 98 23.47 0.56 11.64
N LEU A 99 23.40 0.47 10.31
CA LEU A 99 23.95 1.47 9.40
C LEU A 99 23.11 2.75 9.37
N HIS A 100 21.78 2.58 9.40
CA HIS A 100 20.81 3.66 9.24
C HIS A 100 19.99 3.97 10.48
N PHE A 101 20.14 3.23 11.58
CA PHE A 101 19.44 3.52 12.82
C PHE A 101 19.59 5.00 13.24
N GLY A 102 18.45 5.68 13.44
CA GLY A 102 18.37 7.10 13.76
C GLY A 102 18.62 8.06 12.59
N LYS A 103 18.78 7.57 11.36
CA LYS A 103 19.02 8.36 10.15
C LYS A 103 17.82 8.35 9.22
N ASP A 104 17.76 9.38 8.39
CA ASP A 104 16.73 9.50 7.37
C ASP A 104 17.09 8.67 6.13
N VAL A 105 16.12 7.90 5.63
CA VAL A 105 16.23 7.15 4.38
C VAL A 105 15.05 7.45 3.47
N SER A 106 15.30 7.47 2.16
CA SER A 106 14.27 7.70 1.15
C SER A 106 13.76 6.39 0.57
N LEU A 107 12.46 6.13 0.77
CA LEU A 107 11.76 4.96 0.27
C LEU A 107 11.04 5.30 -1.02
N THR A 108 11.24 4.50 -2.06
CA THR A 108 10.43 4.56 -3.28
C THR A 108 9.05 3.94 -3.02
N ILE A 109 7.99 4.70 -3.32
CA ILE A 109 6.60 4.26 -3.17
C ILE A 109 6.04 3.76 -4.51
N TYR A 110 6.11 4.59 -5.56
CA TYR A 110 5.51 4.31 -6.85
C TYR A 110 6.19 5.11 -7.97
N ASN A 111 6.49 4.49 -9.11
CA ASN A 111 6.99 5.21 -10.27
C ASN A 111 6.10 4.95 -11.49
N ARG A 112 5.39 5.99 -11.95
CA ARG A 112 4.50 5.92 -13.12
C ARG A 112 5.23 5.60 -14.43
N LEU A 113 6.55 5.77 -14.49
CA LEU A 113 7.35 5.44 -15.68
C LEU A 113 7.78 3.97 -15.71
N GLU A 114 7.58 3.23 -14.61
CA GLU A 114 7.97 1.82 -14.45
C GLU A 114 6.76 0.86 -14.57
N ILE A 115 5.67 1.32 -15.18
CA ILE A 115 4.48 0.48 -15.41
C ILE A 115 4.90 -0.68 -16.32
N ALA A 116 4.65 -1.91 -15.86
CA ALA A 116 4.96 -3.19 -16.52
C ALA A 116 6.41 -3.71 -16.49
N SER A 117 7.42 -2.95 -16.04
CA SER A 117 8.82 -3.46 -15.94
C SER A 117 9.69 -2.71 -14.92
N GLY A 118 9.21 -2.57 -13.68
CA GLY A 118 10.01 -2.00 -12.59
C GLY A 118 9.49 -2.38 -11.20
N LYS A 119 9.57 -1.46 -10.23
CA LYS A 119 9.22 -1.74 -8.82
C LYS A 119 7.73 -1.55 -8.49
N SER A 120 6.90 -1.23 -9.48
CA SER A 120 5.46 -1.06 -9.29
C SER A 120 4.76 -2.42 -9.11
N PHE A 121 4.00 -2.57 -8.03
CA PHE A 121 3.31 -3.82 -7.69
C PHE A 121 1.79 -3.61 -7.71
N TYR A 122 1.08 -4.47 -8.45
CA TYR A 122 -0.38 -4.38 -8.62
C TYR A 122 -1.07 -5.52 -7.89
N GLN A 123 -2.09 -5.19 -7.09
CA GLN A 123 -2.89 -6.14 -6.33
C GLN A 123 -4.35 -5.75 -6.32
N ILE A 124 -5.20 -6.73 -6.06
CA ILE A 124 -6.64 -6.56 -5.92
C ILE A 124 -7.00 -6.73 -4.44
N ALA A 125 -7.64 -5.73 -3.86
CA ALA A 125 -8.32 -5.85 -2.57
C ALA A 125 -9.83 -5.91 -2.83
N ARG A 126 -10.44 -7.05 -2.48
CA ARG A 126 -11.87 -7.29 -2.64
C ARG A 126 -12.59 -6.86 -1.37
N GLN A 127 -13.49 -5.88 -1.48
CA GLN A 127 -14.38 -5.43 -0.41
C GLN A 127 -13.68 -5.20 0.95
N PRO A 128 -12.65 -4.32 1.01
CA PRO A 128 -11.98 -3.99 2.26
C PRO A 128 -12.95 -3.49 3.33
N LYS A 129 -12.64 -3.86 4.57
CA LYS A 129 -13.39 -3.52 5.77
C LYS A 129 -12.68 -2.40 6.51
N PHE A 130 -13.34 -1.25 6.59
CA PHE A 130 -12.86 -0.10 7.32
C PHE A 130 -13.63 0.02 8.63
N GLU A 131 -12.90 0.23 9.72
CA GLU A 131 -13.51 0.53 11.02
C GLU A 131 -14.03 1.96 11.02
N HIS A 132 -15.13 2.19 11.75
CA HIS A 132 -15.73 3.51 11.83
C HIS A 132 -15.12 4.33 12.96
N HIS A 133 -14.92 5.62 12.71
CA HIS A 133 -14.56 6.56 13.77
C HIS A 133 -15.74 6.88 14.71
N SER A 134 -16.98 6.51 14.36
CA SER A 134 -18.16 6.63 15.22
C SER A 134 -19.15 5.47 15.02
N TYR A 135 -19.76 5.01 16.12
CA TYR A 135 -20.74 3.90 16.14
C TYR A 135 -22.09 4.27 15.48
N ILE A 136 -22.28 5.55 15.15
CA ILE A 136 -23.56 6.12 14.68
C ILE A 136 -23.70 5.97 13.15
N LEU A 137 -22.60 5.82 12.42
CA LEU A 137 -22.62 5.75 10.96
C LEU A 137 -22.73 4.30 10.45
N PRO A 138 -23.47 4.06 9.35
CA PRO A 138 -23.62 2.72 8.78
C PRO A 138 -22.31 2.17 8.24
N LYS A 139 -22.17 0.84 8.25
CA LYS A 139 -20.98 0.12 7.77
C LYS A 139 -20.66 0.49 6.33
N ARG A 140 -19.47 1.08 6.09
CA ARG A 140 -19.02 1.40 4.72
C ARG A 140 -18.25 0.21 4.17
N ARG A 141 -18.66 -0.26 2.99
CA ARG A 141 -17.90 -1.22 2.18
C ARG A 141 -17.01 -0.40 1.25
N GLY A 142 -15.73 -0.74 1.20
CA GLY A 142 -14.82 -0.22 0.17
C GLY A 142 -14.73 -1.14 -1.03
#